data_AF-A0A2G8PH58-F1
#
_entry.id   AF-A0A2G8PH58-F1
#
_cell.length_a   1.000
_cell.length_b   1.000
_cell.length_c   1.000
_cell.angle_alpha   90.00
_cell.angle_beta   90.00
_cell.angle_gamma   90.00
#
_symmetry.space_group_name_H-M   'P 1'
#
loop_
_entity.id
_entity.type
_entity.pdbx_description
1 polymer ?
#
loop_
_entity_poly.entity_id
_entity_poly.type
_entity_poly.pdbx_seq_one_letter_code
_entity_poly.pdbx_strand_id
1 'polypeptide(L)'
;MRFFPDGSFSNGRLQLAPFSDFAVEQGFLWGDRKARVVQQWDPQGRLVRVTVILERRGQVLDLGADFPALTQAQLGEALQGRWRGIAQSFSAADSLLSETHVDLSEWASPWDPLPGGLWMGGPDPLPIPTLHRDRRFSLSLSWFPEGPEGRHLLRLVRDYDEGGAWQRVTLMRLERDPG
;
A
#
# COMPACT_ATOMS: atom_id res chain seq x y z
N MET A 1 -1.06 6.95 -13.34
CA MET A 1 -1.65 7.35 -12.03
C MET A 1 -3.13 6.96 -12.00
N ARG A 2 -3.63 6.52 -10.84
CA ARG A 2 -5.07 6.25 -10.60
C ARG A 2 -5.46 6.86 -9.25
N PHE A 3 -6.62 7.52 -9.21
CA PHE A 3 -7.24 8.07 -8.01
C PHE A 3 -8.52 7.30 -7.69
N PHE A 4 -8.72 7.02 -6.41
CA PHE A 4 -9.95 6.43 -5.89
C PHE A 4 -10.91 7.54 -5.45
N PRO A 5 -12.23 7.25 -5.35
CA PRO A 5 -13.23 8.25 -4.97
C PRO A 5 -12.96 8.92 -3.61
N ASP A 6 -12.27 8.24 -2.70
CA ASP A 6 -11.90 8.76 -1.37
C ASP A 6 -10.67 9.68 -1.39
N GLY A 7 -10.04 9.90 -2.54
CA GLY A 7 -8.82 10.69 -2.68
C GLY A 7 -7.52 9.91 -2.45
N SER A 8 -7.60 8.63 -2.08
CA SER A 8 -6.45 7.72 -2.09
C SER A 8 -5.99 7.49 -3.53
N PHE A 9 -4.72 7.16 -3.73
CA PHE A 9 -4.16 7.05 -5.07
C PHE A 9 -2.95 6.13 -5.16
N SER A 10 -2.65 5.73 -6.40
CA SER A 10 -1.40 5.08 -6.75
C SER A 10 -0.85 5.66 -8.04
N ASN A 11 0.43 6.03 -8.00
CA ASN A 11 1.20 6.48 -9.14
C ASN A 11 2.42 5.59 -9.33
N GLY A 12 2.67 5.18 -10.56
CA GLY A 12 3.70 4.23 -10.90
C GLY A 12 3.69 3.96 -12.40
N ARG A 13 4.78 3.35 -12.90
CA ARG A 13 4.89 3.05 -14.33
C ARG A 13 3.84 2.03 -14.77
N LEU A 14 3.36 2.19 -16.00
CA LEU A 14 2.48 1.21 -16.64
C LEU A 14 3.27 0.03 -17.23
N GLN A 15 4.55 0.23 -17.53
CA GLN A 15 5.45 -0.78 -18.04
C GLN A 15 6.82 -0.58 -17.39
N LEU A 16 7.40 -1.66 -16.87
CA LEU A 16 8.81 -1.66 -16.46
C LEU A 16 9.69 -1.66 -17.70
N ALA A 17 10.66 -0.75 -17.73
CA ALA A 17 11.72 -0.74 -18.74
C ALA A 17 12.94 -1.49 -18.18
N PRO A 18 13.58 -2.36 -18.99
CA PRO A 18 14.83 -2.99 -18.56
C PRO A 18 15.90 -1.94 -18.28
N PHE A 19 16.73 -2.19 -17.27
CA PHE A 19 17.84 -1.34 -16.85
C PHE A 19 17.48 0.07 -16.37
N SER A 20 16.18 0.37 -16.17
CA SER A 20 15.76 1.65 -15.62
C SER A 20 15.46 1.55 -14.12
N ASP A 21 15.61 2.67 -13.42
CA ASP A 21 15.03 2.85 -12.11
C ASP A 21 13.51 2.67 -12.14
N PHE A 22 12.95 2.29 -11.00
CA PHE A 22 11.52 2.13 -10.84
C PHE A 22 11.08 2.80 -9.55
N ALA A 23 9.93 3.48 -9.60
CA ALA A 23 9.35 4.10 -8.43
C ALA A 23 7.83 3.96 -8.46
N VAL A 24 7.27 3.77 -7.27
CA VAL A 24 5.83 3.80 -7.02
C VAL A 24 5.55 4.70 -5.85
N GLU A 25 4.60 5.59 -6.04
CA GLU A 25 4.00 6.40 -4.99
C GLU A 25 2.59 5.86 -4.71
N GLN A 26 2.31 5.56 -3.45
CA GLN A 26 0.97 5.19 -2.99
C GLN A 26 0.61 6.11 -1.83
N GLY A 27 -0.66 6.50 -1.77
CA GLY A 27 -1.12 7.40 -0.73
C GLY A 27 -2.57 7.20 -0.36
N PHE A 28 -2.84 7.40 0.92
CA PHE A 28 -4.18 7.33 1.50
C PHE A 28 -4.63 8.71 1.96
N LEU A 29 -5.93 8.96 1.87
CA LEU A 29 -6.58 10.09 2.54
C LEU A 29 -7.53 9.56 3.62
N TRP A 30 -7.39 10.08 4.84
CA TRP A 30 -8.27 9.76 5.96
C TRP A 30 -8.61 11.02 6.76
N GLY A 31 -9.84 11.52 6.59
CA GLY A 31 -10.26 12.81 7.14
C GLY A 31 -9.38 13.95 6.60
N ASP A 32 -8.69 14.64 7.51
CA ASP A 32 -7.74 15.73 7.19
C ASP A 32 -6.29 15.25 7.06
N ARG A 33 -6.02 13.95 7.19
CA ARG A 33 -4.68 13.38 7.16
C ARG A 33 -4.41 12.66 5.84
N LYS A 34 -3.23 12.88 5.29
CA LYS A 34 -2.74 12.18 4.11
C LYS A 34 -1.39 11.55 4.41
N ALA A 35 -1.30 10.26 4.12
CA ALA A 35 -0.11 9.45 4.32
C ALA A 35 0.33 8.89 2.97
N ARG A 36 1.56 9.17 2.55
CA ARG A 36 2.11 8.70 1.28
C ARG A 36 3.46 8.03 1.47
N VAL A 37 3.73 7.05 0.63
CA VAL A 37 5.04 6.41 0.53
C VAL A 37 5.48 6.38 -0.92
N VAL A 38 6.72 6.83 -1.16
CA VAL A 38 7.44 6.63 -2.41
C VAL A 38 8.47 5.52 -2.19
N GLN A 39 8.29 4.41 -2.87
CA GLN A 39 9.23 3.29 -2.91
C GLN A 39 10.05 3.39 -4.20
N GLN A 40 11.38 3.27 -4.10
CA GLN A 40 12.30 3.39 -5.23
C GLN A 40 13.24 2.19 -5.30
N TRP A 41 13.37 1.62 -6.49
CA TRP A 41 14.23 0.48 -6.77
C TRP A 41 15.29 0.83 -7.81
N ASP A 42 16.47 0.25 -7.62
CA ASP A 42 17.53 0.30 -8.63
C ASP A 42 17.19 -0.59 -9.85
N PRO A 43 17.99 -0.50 -10.93
CA PRO A 43 17.81 -1.36 -12.10
C PRO A 43 17.92 -2.87 -11.83
N GLN A 44 18.48 -3.29 -10.69
CA GLN A 44 18.56 -4.69 -10.25
C GLN A 44 17.35 -5.10 -9.40
N GLY A 45 16.39 -4.20 -9.17
CA GLY A 45 15.17 -4.46 -8.43
C GLY A 45 15.35 -4.43 -6.92
N ARG A 46 16.49 -3.92 -6.44
CA ARG A 46 16.74 -3.74 -5.00
C ARG A 46 16.08 -2.45 -4.55
N LEU A 47 15.37 -2.51 -3.43
CA LEU A 47 14.78 -1.32 -2.81
C LEU A 47 15.92 -0.43 -2.28
N VAL A 48 16.08 0.75 -2.86
CA VAL A 48 17.17 1.68 -2.52
C VAL A 48 16.70 2.89 -1.73
N ARG A 49 15.40 3.21 -1.77
CA ARG A 49 14.83 4.30 -0.97
C ARG A 49 13.36 4.07 -0.68
N VAL A 50 12.98 4.46 0.53
CA VAL A 50 11.59 4.63 0.96
C VAL A 50 11.45 6.04 1.50
N THR A 51 10.57 6.84 0.92
CA THR A 51 10.26 8.20 1.39
C THR A 51 8.85 8.23 1.92
N VAL A 52 8.69 8.56 3.20
CA VAL A 52 7.38 8.69 3.85
C VAL A 52 7.02 10.17 3.93
N ILE A 53 5.81 10.51 3.51
CA ILE A 53 5.30 11.89 3.48
C ILE A 53 3.97 11.89 4.24
N LEU A 54 3.95 12.62 5.36
CA LEU A 54 2.79 12.73 6.25
C LEU A 54 2.31 14.18 6.25
N GLU A 55 1.02 14.37 5.98
CA GLU A 55 0.43 15.68 5.73
C GLU A 55 -0.87 15.81 6.54
N ARG A 56 -1.11 17.00 7.14
CA ARG A 56 -2.37 17.38 7.76
C ARG A 56 -2.92 18.64 7.10
N ARG A 57 -4.19 18.61 6.69
CA ARG A 57 -4.85 19.73 6.03
C ARG A 57 -5.25 20.79 7.07
N GLY A 58 -4.88 22.04 6.79
CA GLY A 58 -5.42 23.22 7.49
C GLY A 58 -4.96 23.40 8.95
N GLN A 59 -4.03 22.57 9.44
CA GLN A 59 -3.52 22.63 10.81
C GLN A 59 -2.03 22.28 10.86
N VAL A 60 -1.36 22.66 11.94
CA VAL A 60 0.00 22.19 12.23
C VAL A 60 -0.05 20.68 12.47
N LEU A 61 0.90 19.97 11.87
CA LEU A 61 1.04 18.53 12.00
C LEU A 61 1.63 18.19 13.38
N ASP A 62 0.91 17.38 14.17
CA ASP A 62 1.41 16.71 15.36
C ASP A 62 1.62 15.24 15.03
N LEU A 63 2.87 14.84 14.78
CA LEU A 63 3.18 13.46 14.37
C LEU A 63 2.70 12.42 15.38
N GLY A 64 2.71 12.70 16.69
CA GLY A 64 2.30 11.73 17.71
C GLY A 64 0.80 11.52 17.74
N ALA A 65 0.04 12.62 17.68
CA ALA A 65 -1.42 12.58 17.70
C ALA A 65 -2.01 12.20 16.33
N ASP A 66 -1.44 12.71 15.25
CA ASP A 66 -1.93 12.52 13.88
C ASP A 66 -1.45 11.24 13.25
N PHE A 67 -0.33 10.68 13.68
CA PHE A 67 0.29 9.53 13.02
C PHE A 67 0.91 8.61 14.07
N PRO A 68 0.08 7.95 14.90
CA PRO A 68 0.56 7.11 15.99
C PRO A 68 1.60 6.09 15.50
N ALA A 69 2.71 6.00 16.22
CA ALA A 69 3.78 5.06 15.90
C ALA A 69 3.29 3.61 16.06
N LEU A 70 3.84 2.73 15.25
CA LEU A 70 3.53 1.30 15.25
C LEU A 70 4.82 0.52 15.40
N THR A 71 4.89 -0.36 16.38
CA THR A 71 6.01 -1.33 16.52
C THR A 71 5.71 -2.60 15.74
N GLN A 72 6.74 -3.38 15.41
CA GLN A 72 6.56 -4.66 14.72
C GLN A 72 5.68 -5.64 15.51
N ALA A 73 5.79 -5.65 16.84
CA ALA A 73 4.95 -6.48 17.71
C ALA A 73 3.47 -6.05 17.63
N GLN A 74 3.20 -4.74 17.75
CA GLN A 74 1.85 -4.19 17.64
C GLN A 74 1.26 -4.40 16.23
N LEU A 75 2.08 -4.32 15.17
CA LEU A 75 1.64 -4.66 13.82
C LEU A 75 1.21 -6.13 13.75
N GLY A 76 2.02 -7.04 14.31
CA GLY A 76 1.69 -8.47 14.38
C GLY A 76 0.38 -8.74 15.11
N GLU A 77 0.17 -8.11 16.27
CA GLU A 77 -1.07 -8.23 17.06
C GLU A 77 -2.28 -7.63 16.34
N ALA A 78 -2.16 -6.42 15.79
CA ALA A 78 -3.25 -5.74 15.09
C ALA A 78 -3.75 -6.54 13.88
N LEU A 79 -2.85 -7.24 13.18
CA LEU A 79 -3.17 -8.06 12.02
C LEU A 79 -3.81 -9.41 12.32
N GLN A 80 -3.85 -9.83 13.59
CA GLN A 80 -4.58 -11.04 13.97
C GLN A 80 -6.09 -10.85 13.77
N GLY A 81 -6.79 -11.95 13.52
CA GLY A 81 -8.24 -11.96 13.33
C GLY A 81 -8.71 -11.76 11.89
N ARG A 82 -9.96 -11.31 11.74
CA ARG A 82 -10.64 -11.14 10.44
C ARG A 82 -10.91 -9.67 10.15
N TRP A 83 -10.77 -9.32 8.88
CA TRP A 83 -10.94 -7.99 8.33
C TRP A 83 -11.90 -8.06 7.17
N ARG A 84 -12.97 -7.27 7.20
CA ARG A 84 -14.00 -7.24 6.16
C ARG A 84 -14.15 -5.86 5.59
N GLY A 85 -14.49 -5.77 4.32
CA GLY A 85 -14.85 -4.49 3.74
C GLY A 85 -14.93 -4.53 2.24
N ILE A 86 -14.49 -3.44 1.62
CA ILE A 86 -14.66 -3.19 0.20
C ILE A 86 -13.30 -3.06 -0.48
N ALA A 87 -13.15 -3.74 -1.61
CA ALA A 87 -12.05 -3.57 -2.53
C ALA A 87 -12.55 -2.86 -3.79
N GLN A 88 -11.97 -1.70 -4.07
CA GLN A 88 -12.17 -0.95 -5.31
C GLN A 88 -10.96 -1.15 -6.21
N SER A 89 -11.16 -1.43 -7.49
CA SER A 89 -10.05 -1.72 -8.42
C SER A 89 -10.18 -1.03 -9.77
N PHE A 90 -9.04 -0.61 -10.31
CA PHE A 90 -8.88 -0.27 -11.73
C PHE A 90 -7.98 -1.30 -12.37
N SER A 91 -8.39 -1.84 -13.52
CA SER A 91 -7.55 -2.77 -14.29
C SER A 91 -6.97 -2.11 -15.55
N ALA A 92 -6.00 -2.78 -16.16
CA ALA A 92 -5.47 -2.36 -17.46
C ALA A 92 -6.44 -2.68 -18.60
N ALA A 93 -7.20 -3.79 -18.48
CA ALA A 93 -8.19 -4.22 -19.46
C ALA A 93 -9.46 -3.37 -19.43
N ASP A 94 -9.86 -2.95 -18.24
CA ASP A 94 -11.04 -2.13 -17.98
C ASP A 94 -10.66 -0.94 -17.10
N SER A 95 -10.84 0.26 -17.65
CA SER A 95 -10.60 1.52 -16.94
C SER A 95 -11.75 1.94 -16.03
N LEU A 96 -12.86 1.18 -16.01
CA LEU A 96 -13.93 1.37 -15.05
C LEU A 96 -13.50 0.91 -13.66
N LEU A 97 -14.06 1.59 -12.65
CA LEU A 97 -13.89 1.21 -11.26
C LEU A 97 -14.79 -0.01 -10.98
N SER A 98 -14.18 -1.12 -10.57
CA SER A 98 -14.93 -2.26 -10.03
C SER A 98 -14.90 -2.23 -8.51
N GLU A 99 -15.96 -2.77 -7.90
CA GLU A 99 -16.10 -2.85 -6.45
C GLU A 99 -16.55 -4.25 -6.04
N THR A 100 -15.90 -4.80 -5.01
CA THR A 100 -16.21 -6.14 -4.49
C THR A 100 -16.04 -6.19 -2.98
N HIS A 101 -16.85 -6.99 -2.29
CA HIS A 101 -16.60 -7.32 -0.90
C HIS A 101 -15.37 -8.22 -0.74
N VAL A 102 -14.60 -7.97 0.30
CA VAL A 102 -13.42 -8.77 0.66
C VAL A 102 -13.47 -9.14 2.14
N ASP A 103 -13.06 -10.37 2.42
CA ASP A 103 -12.81 -10.89 3.77
C ASP A 103 -11.37 -11.41 3.76
N LEU A 104 -10.56 -10.86 4.66
CA LEU A 104 -9.15 -11.19 4.78
C LEU A 104 -8.87 -11.59 6.22
N SER A 105 -8.16 -12.70 6.39
CA SER A 105 -7.72 -13.19 7.69
C SER A 105 -6.20 -13.16 7.79
N GLU A 106 -5.71 -12.99 9.01
CA GLU A 106 -4.33 -13.24 9.47
C GLU A 106 -3.25 -13.23 8.38
N TRP A 107 -2.49 -12.14 8.33
CA TRP A 107 -1.28 -12.10 7.51
C TRP A 107 -0.08 -11.58 8.31
N ALA A 108 1.11 -12.03 7.94
CA ALA A 108 2.36 -11.49 8.45
C ALA A 108 2.90 -10.41 7.51
N SER A 109 3.48 -9.35 8.08
CA SER A 109 4.35 -8.44 7.35
C SER A 109 5.80 -8.75 7.72
N PRO A 110 6.66 -9.12 6.75
CA PRO A 110 8.09 -9.24 7.01
C PRO A 110 8.80 -7.89 7.13
N TRP A 111 8.08 -6.79 6.87
CA TRP A 111 8.59 -5.43 6.88
C TRP A 111 8.30 -4.76 8.21
N ASP A 112 9.32 -4.08 8.75
CA ASP A 112 9.15 -3.15 9.86
C ASP A 112 8.14 -2.05 9.49
N PRO A 113 7.35 -1.55 10.46
CA PRO A 113 6.46 -0.45 10.21
C PRO A 113 7.25 0.81 9.85
N LEU A 114 6.65 1.60 8.97
CA LEU A 114 7.07 2.94 8.62
C LEU A 114 6.40 3.96 9.57
N PRO A 115 6.95 5.19 9.67
CA PRO A 115 6.31 6.27 10.41
C PRO A 115 4.83 6.44 10.09
N GLY A 116 4.02 6.67 11.13
CA GLY A 116 2.58 6.94 11.01
C GLY A 116 1.68 5.73 10.85
N GLY A 117 2.12 4.55 11.27
CA GLY A 117 1.31 3.33 11.22
C GLY A 117 1.20 2.73 9.81
N LEU A 118 2.09 3.15 8.92
CA LEU A 118 2.22 2.63 7.57
C LEU A 118 3.09 1.37 7.58
N TRP A 119 2.92 0.47 6.63
CA TRP A 119 3.91 -0.56 6.33
C TRP A 119 3.82 -0.98 4.88
N MET A 120 4.96 -1.41 4.35
CA MET A 120 5.02 -2.01 3.03
C MET A 120 4.69 -3.50 3.14
N GLY A 121 4.17 -4.06 2.07
CA GLY A 121 3.94 -5.49 1.98
C GLY A 121 4.01 -5.99 0.55
N GLY A 122 3.91 -7.30 0.43
CA GLY A 122 3.88 -8.02 -0.84
C GLY A 122 4.34 -9.45 -0.58
N PRO A 123 3.77 -10.46 -1.25
CA PRO A 123 4.20 -11.85 -1.09
C PRO A 123 5.60 -12.09 -1.66
N ASP A 124 6.11 -11.14 -2.45
CA ASP A 124 7.29 -11.34 -3.27
C ASP A 124 8.59 -11.07 -2.49
N PRO A 125 9.54 -12.03 -2.49
CA PRO A 125 10.87 -11.75 -1.98
C PRO A 125 11.50 -10.65 -2.82
N LEU A 126 12.22 -9.73 -2.16
CA LEU A 126 13.13 -8.84 -2.87
C LEU A 126 14.30 -9.65 -3.47
N PRO A 127 14.90 -9.20 -4.58
CA PRO A 127 14.54 -8.04 -5.39
C PRO A 127 13.27 -8.27 -6.23
N ILE A 128 12.58 -7.18 -6.58
CA ILE A 128 11.47 -7.24 -7.54
C ILE A 128 12.03 -7.53 -8.96
N PRO A 129 11.28 -8.21 -9.84
CA PRO A 129 11.80 -8.69 -11.13
C PRO A 129 11.89 -7.58 -12.20
N THR A 130 12.55 -6.47 -11.90
CA THR A 130 12.71 -5.34 -12.84
C THR A 130 13.63 -5.65 -14.02
N LEU A 131 14.67 -6.46 -13.79
CA LEU A 131 15.64 -6.82 -14.82
C LEU A 131 15.12 -7.93 -15.74
N HIS A 132 14.76 -9.07 -15.15
CA HIS A 132 14.44 -10.27 -15.92
C HIS A 132 12.97 -10.37 -16.30
N ARG A 133 12.05 -9.70 -15.57
CA ARG A 133 10.62 -9.71 -15.88
C ARG A 133 10.15 -11.15 -16.17
N ASP A 134 10.43 -12.01 -15.20
CA ASP A 134 10.29 -13.48 -15.29
C ASP A 134 9.21 -14.02 -14.35
N ARG A 135 8.62 -13.15 -13.52
CA ARG A 135 7.52 -13.47 -12.62
C ARG A 135 6.63 -12.26 -12.39
N ARG A 136 5.38 -12.53 -12.05
CA ARG A 136 4.45 -11.52 -11.55
C ARG A 136 4.95 -10.98 -10.22
N PHE A 137 4.61 -9.73 -9.93
CA PHE A 137 4.87 -9.17 -8.61
C PHE A 137 3.84 -8.11 -8.23
N SER A 138 3.69 -7.90 -6.93
CA SER A 138 2.80 -6.87 -6.38
C SER A 138 3.55 -5.95 -5.43
N LEU A 139 3.21 -4.67 -5.49
CA LEU A 139 3.64 -3.68 -4.51
C LEU A 139 2.46 -3.28 -3.64
N SER A 140 2.61 -3.38 -2.33
CA SER A 140 1.57 -2.91 -1.43
C SER A 140 2.06 -1.94 -0.37
N LEU A 141 1.15 -1.05 -0.01
CA LEU A 141 1.24 -0.15 1.11
C LEU A 141 -0.03 -0.33 1.92
N SER A 142 0.08 -0.37 3.23
CA SER A 142 -1.04 -0.45 4.15
C SER A 142 -0.93 0.60 5.24
N TRP A 143 -2.06 0.97 5.83
CA TRP A 143 -2.13 1.97 6.88
C TRP A 143 -3.21 1.65 7.91
N PHE A 144 -2.85 1.77 9.19
CA PHE A 144 -3.80 1.90 10.29
C PHE A 144 -4.02 3.38 10.61
N PRO A 145 -5.05 4.04 10.05
CA PRO A 145 -5.26 5.47 10.28
C PRO A 145 -5.51 5.82 11.74
N GLU A 146 -6.01 4.90 12.56
CA GLU A 146 -6.30 5.14 13.98
C GLU A 146 -5.20 4.58 14.91
N GLY A 147 -4.11 4.04 14.34
CA GLY A 147 -3.11 3.29 15.09
C GLY A 147 -3.45 1.81 15.29
N PRO A 148 -2.61 1.03 16.00
CA PRO A 148 -2.71 -0.43 16.10
C PRO A 148 -4.02 -0.95 16.72
N GLU A 149 -4.59 -0.21 17.67
CA GLU A 149 -5.85 -0.55 18.32
C GLU A 149 -7.08 -0.11 17.50
N GLY A 150 -6.82 0.56 16.37
CA GLY A 150 -7.84 1.04 15.44
C GLY A 150 -8.66 -0.08 14.84
N ARG A 151 -9.87 0.26 14.40
CA ARG A 151 -10.77 -0.70 13.76
C ARG A 151 -10.66 -0.68 12.25
N HIS A 152 -9.97 0.30 11.69
CA HIS A 152 -9.89 0.51 10.25
C HIS A 152 -8.50 0.20 9.72
N LEU A 153 -8.49 -0.42 8.55
CA LEU A 153 -7.30 -0.75 7.80
C LEU A 153 -7.50 -0.35 6.34
N LEU A 154 -6.53 0.38 5.81
CA LEU A 154 -6.45 0.69 4.39
C LEU A 154 -5.30 -0.07 3.76
N ARG A 155 -5.50 -0.60 2.56
CA ARG A 155 -4.45 -1.29 1.79
C ARG A 155 -4.54 -0.95 0.32
N LEU A 156 -3.43 -0.53 -0.26
CA LEU A 156 -3.25 -0.32 -1.69
C LEU A 156 -2.34 -1.40 -2.24
N VAL A 157 -2.79 -2.11 -3.26
CA VAL A 157 -2.00 -3.13 -3.97
C VAL A 157 -1.91 -2.76 -5.44
N ARG A 158 -0.70 -2.78 -5.99
CA ARG A 158 -0.42 -2.52 -7.41
C ARG A 158 0.23 -3.76 -8.01
N ASP A 159 -0.46 -4.37 -8.98
CA ASP A 159 -0.08 -5.64 -9.59
C ASP A 159 0.60 -5.44 -10.95
N TYR A 160 1.62 -6.23 -11.21
CA TYR A 160 2.35 -6.32 -12.47
C TYR A 160 2.41 -7.77 -12.95
N ASP A 161 2.30 -7.98 -14.26
CA ASP A 161 2.50 -9.29 -14.85
C ASP A 161 3.99 -9.65 -14.99
N GLU A 162 4.26 -10.85 -15.50
CA GLU A 162 5.63 -11.32 -15.77
C GLU A 162 6.36 -10.39 -16.74
N GLY A 163 5.70 -9.82 -17.75
CA GLY A 163 6.30 -8.86 -18.67
C GLY A 163 6.60 -7.48 -18.05
N GLY A 164 6.27 -7.25 -16.78
CA GLY A 164 6.40 -5.96 -16.10
C GLY A 164 5.35 -4.94 -16.52
N ALA A 165 4.27 -5.37 -17.17
CA ALA A 165 3.12 -4.53 -17.49
C ALA A 165 2.19 -4.45 -16.28
N TRP A 166 1.79 -3.23 -15.94
CA TRP A 166 0.81 -2.96 -14.90
C TRP A 166 -0.53 -3.58 -15.26
N GLN A 167 -1.10 -4.35 -14.35
CA GLN A 167 -2.36 -5.07 -14.56
C GLN A 167 -3.52 -4.43 -13.80
N ARG A 168 -3.28 -4.03 -12.56
CA ARG A 168 -4.34 -3.59 -11.66
C ARG A 168 -3.80 -2.75 -10.53
N VAL A 169 -4.64 -1.85 -10.02
CA VAL A 169 -4.48 -1.30 -8.68
C VAL A 169 -5.77 -1.48 -7.90
N THR A 170 -5.65 -1.92 -6.65
CA THR A 170 -6.76 -2.19 -5.75
C THR A 170 -6.58 -1.41 -4.45
N LEU A 171 -7.58 -0.62 -4.08
CA LEU A 171 -7.73 -0.04 -2.75
C LEU A 171 -8.69 -0.92 -1.96
N MET A 172 -8.25 -1.39 -0.81
CA MET A 172 -9.07 -2.10 0.16
C MET A 172 -9.30 -1.18 1.35
N ARG A 173 -10.56 -1.05 1.75
CA ARG A 173 -11.00 -0.38 2.97
C ARG A 173 -11.65 -1.43 3.84
N LEU A 174 -11.02 -1.72 4.97
CA LEU A 174 -11.32 -2.86 5.81
C LEU A 174 -11.64 -2.39 7.21
N GLU A 175 -12.58 -3.07 7.84
CA GLU A 175 -12.93 -2.95 9.24
C GLU A 175 -12.66 -4.29 9.94
N ARG A 176 -12.19 -4.21 11.18
CA ARG A 176 -11.96 -5.39 12.01
C ARG A 176 -13.30 -6.02 12.36
N ASP A 177 -13.45 -7.31 12.07
CA ASP A 177 -14.63 -8.07 12.45
C ASP A 177 -14.62 -8.25 13.98
N PRO A 178 -15.63 -7.75 14.71
CA PRO A 178 -15.67 -7.89 16.17
C PRO A 178 -15.86 -9.34 16.64
N GLY A 179 -16.27 -10.26 15.76
CA GLY A 179 -16.61 -11.64 16.11
C GLY A 179 -18.07 -11.81 16.51
#